data_AF-A0A9P3ZM05-F1
#
_entry.id   AF-A0A9P3ZM05-F1
#
_cell.length_a   1.000
_cell.length_b   1.000
_cell.length_c   1.000
_cell.angle_alpha   90.00
_cell.angle_beta   90.00
_cell.angle_gamma   90.00
#
_symmetry.space_group_name_H-M   'P 1'
#
loop_
_entity.id
_entity.type
_entity.pdbx_description
1 polymer ?
#
loop_
_entity_poly.entity_id
_entity_poly.type
_entity_poly.pdbx_seq_one_letter_code
_entity_poly.pdbx_strand_id
1 'polypeptide(L)'
;MDALRIATNFYAFRMGVKPESMAITVMEPADGRIVMQTTTCNAEGEEITYEIELRPTTNGITMKQVISDCDLSDFIQDVKHLSDLKKGDLFRLESDCVVWRFYGAEKRYGALAYGFTRQNGREISWLNKDVNVYPCV
;
A
#
# COMPACT_ATOMS: atom_id res chain seq x y z
N MET A 1 -3.09 -25.40 18.77
CA MET A 1 -4.14 -25.09 17.79
C MET A 1 -3.54 -25.18 16.39
N ASP A 2 -4.26 -25.73 15.40
CA ASP A 2 -3.79 -25.82 14.00
C ASP A 2 -4.28 -24.59 13.20
N ALA A 3 -3.62 -23.46 13.41
CA ALA A 3 -4.04 -22.14 12.91
C ALA A 3 -4.13 -22.09 11.37
N LEU A 4 -3.12 -22.64 10.69
CA LEU A 4 -3.07 -22.65 9.23
C LEU A 4 -4.24 -23.43 8.63
N ARG A 5 -4.54 -24.62 9.15
CA ARG A 5 -5.69 -25.40 8.66
C ARG A 5 -7.01 -24.66 8.91
N ILE A 6 -7.18 -24.04 10.08
CA ILE A 6 -8.40 -23.29 10.42
C ILE A 6 -8.61 -22.13 9.44
N ALA A 7 -7.59 -21.33 9.17
CA ALA A 7 -7.73 -20.21 8.24
C ALA A 7 -7.82 -20.62 6.78
N THR A 8 -7.11 -21.65 6.33
CA THR A 8 -7.27 -22.19 4.99
C THR A 8 -8.72 -22.64 4.76
N ASN A 9 -9.33 -23.30 5.76
CA ASN A 9 -10.74 -23.69 5.69
C ASN A 9 -11.66 -22.47 5.67
N PHE A 10 -11.41 -21.47 6.52
CA PHE A 10 -12.20 -20.26 6.57
C PHE A 10 -12.12 -19.45 5.27
N TYR A 11 -10.92 -19.30 4.70
CA TYR A 11 -10.70 -18.68 3.40
C TYR A 11 -11.47 -19.43 2.31
N ALA A 12 -11.31 -20.75 2.24
CA ALA A 12 -12.02 -21.56 1.23
C ALA A 12 -13.54 -21.45 1.36
N PHE A 13 -14.06 -21.42 2.59
CA PHE A 13 -15.47 -21.15 2.86
C PHE A 13 -15.90 -19.77 2.33
N ARG A 14 -15.09 -18.72 2.55
CA ARG A 14 -15.43 -17.34 2.17
C ARG A 14 -15.30 -17.08 0.67
N MET A 15 -14.29 -17.66 0.04
CA MET A 15 -13.86 -17.38 -1.33
C MET A 15 -14.29 -18.45 -2.34
N GLY A 16 -14.75 -19.61 -1.88
CA GLY A 16 -15.14 -20.74 -2.73
C GLY A 16 -13.97 -21.53 -3.33
N VAL A 17 -12.72 -21.14 -3.03
CA VAL A 17 -11.50 -21.76 -3.53
C VAL A 17 -10.43 -21.78 -2.43
N LYS A 18 -9.58 -22.81 -2.43
CA LYS A 18 -8.45 -22.85 -1.51
C LYS A 18 -7.39 -21.82 -1.93
N PRO A 19 -6.72 -21.17 -0.98
CA PRO A 19 -5.59 -20.31 -1.30
C PRO A 19 -4.41 -21.18 -1.79
N GLU A 20 -3.59 -20.64 -2.69
CA GLU A 20 -2.38 -21.32 -3.17
C GLU A 20 -1.33 -21.44 -2.06
N SER A 21 -1.24 -20.43 -1.20
CA SER A 21 -0.35 -20.40 -0.03
C SER A 21 -1.03 -19.69 1.14
N MET A 22 -0.57 -20.00 2.35
CA MET A 22 -1.01 -19.31 3.57
C MET A 22 0.17 -19.27 4.52
N ALA A 23 0.56 -18.07 4.97
CA ALA A 23 1.70 -17.86 5.84
C ALA A 23 1.27 -17.21 7.15
N ILE A 24 1.91 -17.59 8.26
CA ILE A 24 1.73 -16.90 9.54
C ILE A 24 2.64 -15.67 9.53
N THR A 25 2.07 -14.48 9.75
CA THR A 25 2.80 -13.22 9.81
C THR A 25 2.95 -12.70 11.24
N VAL A 26 1.99 -12.99 12.12
CA VAL A 26 2.04 -12.64 13.53
C VAL A 26 1.60 -13.84 14.37
N MET A 27 2.35 -14.13 15.43
CA MET A 27 1.97 -15.08 16.46
C MET A 27 2.29 -14.48 17.83
N GLU A 28 1.26 -14.01 18.53
CA GLU A 28 1.41 -13.51 19.89
C GLU A 28 1.58 -14.67 20.91
N PRO A 29 2.30 -14.44 22.02
CA PRO A 29 2.43 -15.43 23.09
C PRO A 29 1.10 -15.71 23.81
N ALA A 30 1.08 -16.76 24.63
CA ALA A 30 -0.01 -17.09 25.55
C ALA A 30 -1.42 -17.20 24.90
N ASP A 31 -1.50 -17.90 23.76
CA ASP A 31 -2.73 -18.05 22.96
C ASP A 31 -3.34 -16.70 22.50
N GLY A 32 -2.48 -15.68 22.33
CA GLY A 32 -2.84 -14.38 21.79
C GLY A 32 -3.25 -14.41 20.32
N ARG A 33 -3.33 -13.23 19.70
CA ARG A 33 -3.72 -13.08 18.30
C ARG A 33 -2.74 -13.81 17.38
N ILE A 34 -3.29 -14.54 16.41
CA ILE A 34 -2.51 -15.13 15.32
C ILE A 34 -3.01 -14.51 14.02
N VAL A 35 -2.12 -13.94 13.23
CA VAL A 35 -2.43 -13.36 11.92
C VAL A 35 -1.75 -14.17 10.84
N MET A 36 -2.52 -14.49 9.81
CA MET A 36 -2.03 -15.14 8.60
C MET A 36 -2.35 -14.29 7.38
N GLN A 37 -1.54 -14.44 6.35
CA GLN A 37 -1.73 -13.80 5.07
C GLN A 37 -1.74 -14.81 3.92
N THR A 38 -2.51 -14.46 2.89
CA THR A 38 -2.49 -15.10 1.58
C THR A 38 -2.63 -14.03 0.51
N THR A 39 -1.93 -14.22 -0.60
CA THR A 39 -2.05 -13.39 -1.80
C THR A 39 -2.65 -14.24 -2.92
N THR A 40 -3.54 -13.64 -3.71
CA THR A 40 -4.21 -14.29 -4.84
C THR A 40 -4.38 -13.28 -5.96
N CYS A 41 -4.62 -13.71 -7.20
CA CYS A 41 -4.93 -12.79 -8.29
C CYS A 41 -6.45 -12.70 -8.48
N ASN A 42 -6.97 -11.48 -8.67
CA ASN A 42 -8.36 -11.29 -9.07
C ASN A 42 -8.56 -11.61 -10.57
N ALA A 43 -9.80 -11.48 -11.05
CA ALA A 43 -10.13 -11.75 -12.45
C ALA A 43 -9.39 -10.85 -13.45
N GLU A 44 -8.89 -9.69 -13.01
CA GLU A 44 -8.13 -8.73 -13.81
C GLU A 44 -6.62 -8.99 -13.74
N GLY A 45 -6.19 -10.00 -12.98
CA GLY A 45 -4.79 -10.35 -12.78
C GLY A 45 -4.07 -9.49 -11.74
N GLU A 46 -4.79 -8.66 -10.99
CA GLU A 46 -4.21 -7.87 -9.91
C GLU A 46 -4.02 -8.74 -8.66
N GLU A 47 -2.86 -8.63 -8.03
CA GLU A 47 -2.58 -9.29 -6.76
C GLU A 47 -3.38 -8.64 -5.63
N ILE A 48 -4.18 -9.45 -4.94
CA ILE A 48 -4.95 -9.08 -3.76
C ILE A 48 -4.43 -9.88 -2.57
N THR A 49 -4.05 -9.17 -1.51
CA THR A 49 -3.63 -9.77 -0.24
C THR A 49 -4.77 -9.71 0.78
N TYR A 50 -4.97 -10.83 1.48
CA TYR A 50 -5.92 -10.94 2.58
C TYR A 50 -5.21 -11.31 3.88
N GLU A 51 -5.63 -10.67 4.97
CA GLU A 51 -5.25 -11.00 6.32
C GLU A 51 -6.37 -11.77 7.03
N ILE A 52 -6.04 -12.91 7.61
CA ILE A 52 -6.93 -13.71 8.44
C ILE A 52 -6.40 -13.69 9.86
N GLU A 53 -7.24 -13.24 10.78
CA GLU A 53 -6.91 -13.11 12.19
C GLU A 53 -7.70 -14.12 13.01
N LEU A 54 -7.00 -14.94 13.78
CA LEU A 54 -7.55 -15.81 14.81
C LEU A 54 -7.37 -15.16 16.19
N ARG A 55 -8.43 -15.18 16.99
CA ARG A 55 -8.43 -14.76 18.39
C ARG A 55 -8.86 -15.94 19.27
N PRO A 56 -7.93 -16.83 19.67
CA PRO A 56 -8.24 -18.04 20.44
C PRO A 56 -9.00 -17.74 21.73
N THR A 57 -8.61 -16.70 22.46
CA THR A 57 -9.19 -16.31 23.74
C THR A 57 -10.67 -15.92 23.66
N THR A 58 -11.09 -15.33 22.54
CA THR A 58 -12.49 -14.94 22.31
C THR A 58 -13.21 -15.89 21.35
N ASN A 59 -12.56 -16.99 20.94
CA ASN A 59 -13.03 -17.89 19.89
C ASN A 59 -13.45 -17.15 18.60
N GLY A 60 -12.70 -16.12 18.22
CA GLY A 60 -13.02 -15.24 17.09
C GLY A 60 -12.15 -15.51 15.86
N ILE A 61 -12.72 -15.30 14.68
CA ILE A 61 -12.00 -15.29 13.40
C ILE A 61 -12.50 -14.14 12.53
N THR A 62 -11.57 -13.41 11.88
CA THR A 62 -11.90 -12.31 10.96
C THR A 62 -11.00 -12.35 9.74
N MET A 63 -11.49 -11.86 8.59
CA MET A 63 -10.71 -11.68 7.38
C MET A 63 -10.84 -10.23 6.90
N LYS A 64 -9.71 -9.64 6.50
CA LYS A 64 -9.59 -8.27 5.97
C LYS A 64 -8.84 -8.32 4.66
N GLN A 65 -9.18 -7.42 3.74
CA GLN A 65 -8.39 -7.20 2.53
C GLN A 65 -7.36 -6.10 2.83
N VAL A 66 -6.11 -6.32 2.43
CA VAL A 66 -5.07 -5.29 2.44
C VAL A 66 -5.27 -4.43 1.20
N ILE A 67 -5.61 -3.15 1.41
CA ILE A 67 -5.87 -2.21 0.31
C ILE A 67 -4.59 -1.58 -0.25
N SER A 68 -3.52 -1.56 0.55
CA SER A 68 -2.22 -0.98 0.19
C SER A 68 -1.16 -1.50 1.16
N ASP A 69 0.00 -1.83 0.63
CA ASP A 69 1.20 -2.23 1.38
C ASP A 69 2.34 -1.29 0.98
N CYS A 70 2.79 -0.47 1.93
CA CYS A 70 3.76 0.59 1.69
C CYS A 70 4.78 0.65 2.84
N ASP A 71 5.98 1.14 2.54
CA ASP A 71 7.02 1.31 3.56
C ASP A 71 6.66 2.42 4.55
N LEU A 72 6.80 2.14 5.85
CA LEU A 72 6.57 3.11 6.92
C LEU A 72 7.42 4.38 6.71
N SER A 73 8.65 4.23 6.21
CA SER A 73 9.57 5.33 5.97
C SER A 73 9.03 6.39 5.02
N ASP A 74 8.16 6.00 4.09
CA ASP A 74 7.57 6.90 3.11
C ASP A 74 6.56 7.89 3.73
N PHE A 75 6.14 7.66 4.97
CA PHE A 75 5.15 8.48 5.66
C PHE A 75 5.69 9.07 6.97
N ILE A 76 7.01 8.98 7.21
CA ILE A 76 7.65 9.62 8.36
C ILE A 76 7.64 11.16 8.22
N GLN A 77 7.72 11.65 6.98
CA GLN A 77 7.74 13.09 6.71
C GLN A 77 6.32 13.66 6.69
N ASP A 78 6.17 14.87 7.22
CA ASP A 78 4.92 15.62 7.11
C ASP A 78 4.58 15.89 5.63
N VAL A 79 3.27 16.00 5.38
CA VAL A 79 2.73 16.42 4.08
C VAL A 79 3.31 17.78 3.70
N LYS A 80 3.73 17.92 2.45
CA LYS A 80 4.25 19.18 1.88
C LYS A 80 3.40 19.63 0.72
N HIS A 81 3.55 20.89 0.32
CA HIS A 81 3.07 21.34 -0.99
C HIS A 81 4.11 21.02 -2.07
N LEU A 82 3.68 20.85 -3.33
CA LEU A 82 4.57 20.67 -4.47
C LEU A 82 5.59 21.82 -4.56
N SER A 83 5.15 23.04 -4.24
CA SER A 83 6.01 24.23 -4.22
C SER A 83 7.14 24.19 -3.19
N ASP A 84 7.02 23.37 -2.14
CA ASP A 84 8.03 23.22 -1.09
C ASP A 84 9.10 22.17 -1.44
N LEU A 85 8.90 21.39 -2.50
CA LEU A 85 9.84 20.35 -2.92
C LEU A 85 11.08 20.93 -3.60
N LYS A 86 12.22 20.28 -3.39
CA LYS A 86 13.46 20.54 -4.11
C LYS A 86 13.58 19.59 -5.30
N LYS A 87 14.24 20.07 -6.36
CA LYS A 87 14.50 19.25 -7.54
C LYS A 87 15.25 17.97 -7.12
N GLY A 88 14.69 16.83 -7.51
CA GLY A 88 15.21 15.50 -7.17
C GLY A 88 14.47 14.82 -6.03
N ASP A 89 13.72 15.56 -5.20
CA ASP A 89 12.94 15.01 -4.10
C ASP A 89 11.94 13.97 -4.62
N LEU A 90 11.81 12.87 -3.88
CA LEU A 90 10.86 11.82 -4.16
C LEU A 90 9.57 12.06 -3.38
N PHE A 91 8.44 11.79 -4.01
CA PHE A 91 7.13 11.96 -3.37
C PHE A 91 6.06 11.08 -4.01
N ARG A 92 4.93 10.91 -3.32
CA ARG A 92 3.68 10.37 -3.88
C ARG A 92 2.60 11.45 -3.93
N LEU A 93 1.71 11.30 -4.91
CA LEU A 93 0.46 12.06 -4.96
C LEU A 93 -0.58 11.38 -4.07
N GLU A 94 -1.58 12.14 -3.65
CA GLU A 94 -2.72 11.59 -2.91
C GLU A 94 -3.39 10.47 -3.70
N SER A 95 -3.63 9.33 -3.05
CA SER A 95 -4.23 8.11 -3.64
C SER A 95 -3.44 7.46 -4.79
N ASP A 96 -2.15 7.80 -4.97
CA ASP A 96 -1.29 7.20 -5.99
C ASP A 96 -0.25 6.27 -5.36
N CYS A 97 -0.04 5.10 -5.97
CA CYS A 97 1.00 4.14 -5.57
C CYS A 97 2.35 4.42 -6.27
N VAL A 98 2.39 5.38 -7.20
CA VAL A 98 3.60 5.72 -7.96
C VAL A 98 4.49 6.69 -7.18
N VAL A 99 5.78 6.34 -7.11
CA VAL A 99 6.82 7.27 -6.63
C VAL A 99 7.26 8.19 -7.77
N TRP A 100 7.08 9.48 -7.55
CA TRP A 100 7.44 10.57 -8.44
C TRP A 100 8.73 11.23 -7.98
N ARG A 101 9.46 11.83 -8.93
CA ARG A 101 10.63 12.65 -8.71
C ARG A 101 10.35 14.07 -9.17
N PHE A 102 10.51 15.03 -8.29
CA PHE A 102 10.25 16.43 -8.61
C PHE A 102 11.32 16.99 -9.54
N TYR A 103 10.90 17.63 -10.63
CA TYR A 103 11.80 18.21 -11.64
C TYR A 103 12.00 19.72 -11.44
N GLY A 104 10.96 20.42 -10.98
CA GLY A 104 10.97 21.86 -10.74
C GLY A 104 9.64 22.54 -11.12
N ALA A 105 9.60 23.87 -11.01
CA ALA A 105 8.45 24.68 -11.41
C ALA A 105 8.83 25.67 -12.52
N GLU A 106 7.96 25.82 -13.52
CA GLU A 106 8.18 26.69 -14.68
C GLU A 106 6.90 27.46 -15.03
N LYS A 107 7.01 28.70 -15.52
CA LYS A 107 5.83 29.38 -16.09
C LYS A 107 5.49 28.77 -17.44
N ARG A 108 4.30 28.19 -17.57
CA ARG A 108 3.76 27.61 -18.80
C ARG A 108 2.37 28.17 -19.06
N TYR A 109 2.11 28.62 -20.28
CA TYR A 109 0.82 29.18 -20.71
C TYR A 109 0.25 30.26 -19.76
N GLY A 110 1.11 31.07 -19.15
CA GLY A 110 0.72 32.14 -18.22
C GLY A 110 0.51 31.72 -16.76
N ALA A 111 0.63 30.44 -16.43
CA ALA A 111 0.51 29.92 -15.07
C ALA A 111 1.80 29.21 -14.62
N LEU A 112 1.99 29.07 -13.30
CA LEU A 112 3.08 28.24 -12.76
C LEU A 112 2.68 26.76 -12.88
N ALA A 113 3.56 25.96 -13.45
CA ALA A 113 3.38 24.53 -13.65
C ALA A 113 4.51 23.76 -12.94
N TYR A 114 4.15 22.72 -12.21
CA TYR A 114 5.06 21.85 -11.47
C TYR A 114 5.33 20.59 -12.30
N GLY A 115 6.60 20.35 -12.63
CA GLY A 115 7.05 19.22 -13.42
C GLY A 115 7.57 18.09 -12.53
N PHE A 116 7.21 16.86 -12.84
CA PHE A 116 7.71 15.67 -12.15
C PHE A 116 7.71 14.44 -13.08
N THR A 117 8.60 13.48 -12.81
CA THR A 117 8.73 12.24 -13.59
C THR A 117 8.50 11.04 -12.68
N ARG A 118 8.09 9.89 -13.22
CA ARG A 118 8.21 8.64 -12.44
C ARG A 118 9.67 8.46 -12.01
N GLN A 119 9.93 7.86 -10.85
CA GLN A 119 11.29 7.74 -10.28
C GLN A 119 12.35 7.22 -11.27
N ASN A 120 11.95 6.31 -12.17
CA ASN A 120 12.75 5.70 -13.23
C ASN A 120 12.29 6.07 -14.66
N GLY A 121 11.36 7.01 -14.78
CA GLY A 121 10.79 7.45 -16.05
C GLY A 121 11.60 8.58 -16.69
N ARG A 122 11.37 8.78 -17.99
CA ARG A 122 11.94 9.92 -18.75
C ARG A 122 10.90 10.98 -19.12
N GLU A 123 9.62 10.63 -19.03
CA GLU A 123 8.52 11.53 -19.36
C GLU A 123 8.20 12.44 -18.17
N ILE A 124 8.09 13.73 -18.45
CA ILE A 124 7.74 14.75 -17.45
C ILE A 124 6.24 15.02 -17.54
N SER A 125 5.54 14.71 -16.47
CA SER A 125 4.16 15.14 -16.21
C SER A 125 4.16 16.54 -15.62
N TRP A 126 3.12 17.33 -15.95
CA TRP A 126 2.98 18.72 -15.50
C TRP A 126 1.65 18.92 -14.80
N LEU A 127 1.68 19.57 -13.63
CA LEU A 127 0.50 19.94 -12.87
C LEU A 127 0.46 21.46 -12.67
N ASN A 128 -0.65 22.09 -13.01
CA ASN A 128 -0.82 23.55 -12.86
C ASN A 128 -1.44 23.95 -11.50
N LYS A 129 -1.41 23.05 -10.53
CA LYS A 129 -1.96 23.25 -9.19
C LYS A 129 -0.90 22.90 -8.17
N ASP A 130 -0.79 23.72 -7.14
CA ASP A 130 0.00 23.36 -5.98
C ASP A 130 -0.84 22.43 -5.10
N VAL A 131 -0.44 21.17 -4.98
CA VAL A 131 -1.19 20.13 -4.27
C VAL A 131 -0.36 19.57 -3.13
N ASN A 132 -1.05 18.92 -2.19
CA ASN A 132 -0.41 18.15 -1.14
C ASN A 132 0.32 16.95 -1.75
N VAL A 133 1.52 16.70 -1.25
CA VAL A 133 2.37 15.57 -1.62
C VAL A 133 2.94 14.91 -0.39
N TYR A 134 3.25 13.63 -0.52
CA TYR A 134 3.76 12.79 0.55
C TYR A 134 5.23 12.47 0.25
N PRO A 135 6.19 13.15 0.90
CA PRO A 135 7.61 12.99 0.59
C PRO A 135 8.12 11.60 0.96
N CYS A 136 8.83 10.94 0.04
CA CYS A 136 9.52 9.68 0.30
C CYS A 136 10.96 9.95 0.78
N VAL A 137 11.51 9.04 1.59
CA VAL A 137 12.89 9.09 2.10
C VAL A 137 13.84 8.39 1.15
#